data_AF-A0A8H8DPJ5-F1
#
_entry.id   AF-A0A8H8DPJ5-F1
#
_cell.length_a   1.000
_cell.length_b   1.000
_cell.length_c   1.000
_cell.angle_alpha   90.00
_cell.angle_beta   90.00
_cell.angle_gamma   90.00
#
_symmetry.space_group_name_H-M   'P 1'
#
loop_
_entity.id
_entity.type
_entity.pdbx_description
1 polymer ?
#
loop_
_entity_poly.entity_id
_entity_poly.type
_entity_poly.pdbx_seq_one_letter_code
_entity_poly.pdbx_strand_id
1 'polypeptide(L)' 'MCFFIWSPENSPIKSKMLYASSKDALRRALNGIAVEIQATDLTEVSYDTVLEKVGRRATT' A
#
# COMPACT_ATOMS: atom_id res chain seq x y z
N MET A 1 -0.37 -11.12 5.51
CA MET A 1 -1.00 -9.83 5.85
C MET A 1 -0.65 -8.81 4.79
N CYS A 2 -1.64 -8.10 4.24
CA CYS A 2 -1.43 -7.05 3.22
C CYS A 2 -1.60 -5.68 3.85
N PHE A 3 -0.64 -4.77 3.63
CA PHE A 3 -0.68 -3.39 4.08
C PHE A 3 -0.92 -2.47 2.88
N PHE A 4 -1.98 -1.66 2.94
CA PHE A 4 -2.38 -0.77 1.85
C PHE A 4 -2.12 0.69 2.20
N ILE A 5 -1.56 1.42 1.24
CA ILE A 5 -1.32 2.85 1.33
C ILE A 5 -2.01 3.50 0.15
N TRP A 6 -3.06 4.26 0.46
CA TRP A 6 -3.91 4.91 -0.52
C TRP A 6 -3.65 6.42 -0.50
N SER A 7 -3.09 6.95 -1.59
CA SER A 7 -2.75 8.36 -1.73
C SER A 7 -3.14 8.85 -3.13
N PRO A 8 -4.43 9.15 -3.38
CA PRO A 8 -4.88 9.43 -4.72
C PRO A 8 -4.38 10.78 -5.21
N GLU A 9 -4.16 10.91 -6.53
CA GLU A 9 -3.58 12.13 -7.10
C GLU A 9 -4.39 13.40 -6.82
N ASN A 10 -5.71 13.27 -6.72
CA ASN A 10 -6.61 14.36 -6.38
C ASN A 10 -6.66 14.72 -4.88
N SER A 11 -5.89 14.02 -4.02
CA SER A 11 -5.84 14.36 -2.59
C SER A 11 -5.00 15.60 -2.31
N PRO A 12 -5.36 16.40 -1.28
CA PRO A 12 -4.54 17.50 -0.81
C PRO A 12 -3.10 17.07 -0.49
N ILE A 13 -2.12 17.91 -0.87
CA ILE A 13 -0.69 17.64 -0.67
C ILE A 13 -0.38 17.34 0.80
N LYS A 14 -0.99 18.09 1.73
CA LYS A 14 -0.82 17.88 3.19
C LYS A 14 -1.23 16.47 3.62
N SER A 15 -2.33 15.95 3.09
CA SER A 15 -2.80 14.59 3.42
C SER A 15 -1.85 13.55 2.85
N LYS A 16 -1.41 13.70 1.60
CA LYS A 16 -0.41 12.81 0.99
C LYS A 16 0.88 12.77 1.80
N MET A 17 1.37 13.94 2.21
CA MET A 17 2.56 14.06 3.06
C MET A 17 2.35 13.38 4.40
N LEU A 18 1.21 13.58 5.06
CA LEU A 18 0.92 12.96 6.35
C LEU A 18 0.91 11.43 6.24
N TYR A 19 0.20 10.86 5.26
CA TYR A 19 0.17 9.41 5.06
C TYR A 19 1.54 8.84 4.67
N ALA A 20 2.33 9.58 3.88
CA ALA A 20 3.69 9.18 3.54
C ALA A 20 4.62 9.19 4.76
N SER A 21 4.56 10.22 5.60
CA SER A 21 5.38 10.33 6.82
C SER A 21 4.99 9.30 7.89
N SER A 22 3.73 8.93 7.98
CA SER A 22 3.25 7.92 8.94
C SER A 22 3.49 6.47 8.49
N LYS A 23 3.86 6.23 7.21
CA LYS A 23 4.08 4.89 6.65
C LYS A 23 5.09 4.08 7.46
N ASP A 24 6.27 4.63 7.69
CA ASP A 24 7.37 3.88 8.33
C ASP A 24 7.06 3.51 9.77
N ALA A 25 6.31 4.37 10.49
CA ALA A 25 5.85 4.08 11.84
C ALA A 25 4.85 2.91 11.86
N LEU A 26 3.86 2.92 10.95
CA LEU A 26 2.87 1.85 10.83
C LEU A 26 3.53 0.54 10.40
N ARG A 27 4.45 0.58 9.44
CA ARG A 27 5.18 -0.61 8.99
C ARG A 27 6.00 -1.26 10.12
N ARG A 28 6.61 -0.46 10.99
CA ARG A 28 7.37 -0.96 12.14
C ARG A 28 6.47 -1.49 13.26
N ALA A 29 5.29 -0.91 13.43
CA ALA A 29 4.30 -1.38 14.42
C ALA A 29 3.63 -2.70 13.99
N LEU A 30 3.51 -2.95 12.68
CA LEU A 30 2.86 -4.11 12.10
C LEU A 30 3.88 -5.22 11.80
N ASN A 31 4.04 -6.17 12.72
CA ASN A 31 4.87 -7.36 12.49
C ASN A 31 4.19 -8.35 11.53
N GLY A 32 4.93 -8.86 10.55
CA GLY A 32 4.43 -9.90 9.63
C GLY A 32 3.69 -9.40 8.40
N ILE A 33 3.92 -8.15 7.97
CA ILE A 33 3.44 -7.66 6.65
C ILE A 33 4.12 -8.49 5.56
N ALA A 34 3.31 -9.24 4.81
CA ALA A 34 3.77 -10.06 3.69
C ALA A 34 3.87 -9.22 2.40
N VAL A 35 2.92 -8.30 2.20
CA VAL A 35 2.82 -7.48 0.99
C VAL A 35 2.45 -6.05 1.37
N GLU A 36 3.21 -5.09 0.87
CA GLU A 36 2.89 -3.66 0.93
C GLU A 36 2.41 -3.22 -0.46
N ILE A 37 1.25 -2.59 -0.52
CA ILE A 37 0.61 -2.13 -1.75
C ILE A 37 0.38 -0.63 -1.62
N GLN A 38 1.13 0.13 -2.41
CA GLN A 38 0.90 1.56 -2.59
C GLN A 38 0.08 1.77 -3.85
N ALA A 39 -0.93 2.62 -3.76
CA ALA A 39 -1.79 2.96 -4.87
C ALA A 39 -2.19 4.44 -4.84
N THR A 40 -2.22 4.99 -6.05
CA THR A 40 -2.56 6.38 -6.35
C THR A 40 -3.82 6.47 -7.20
N ASP A 41 -4.25 5.37 -7.79
CA ASP A 41 -5.49 5.27 -8.55
C ASP A 41 -6.25 3.96 -8.28
N LEU A 42 -7.57 3.98 -8.51
CA LEU A 42 -8.46 2.85 -8.20
C LEU A 42 -8.12 1.64 -9.07
N THR A 43 -7.58 1.87 -10.26
CA THR A 43 -7.07 0.80 -11.13
C THR A 43 -5.95 0.00 -10.46
N GLU A 44 -5.13 0.62 -9.62
CA GLU A 44 -3.98 -0.02 -8.96
C GLU A 44 -4.34 -0.83 -7.70
N VAL A 45 -5.59 -0.71 -7.22
CA VAL A 45 -6.17 -1.52 -6.12
C VAL A 45 -7.16 -2.55 -6.61
N SER A 46 -7.29 -2.73 -7.93
CA SER A 46 -8.12 -3.78 -8.52
C SER A 46 -7.73 -5.16 -7.99
N TYR A 47 -8.72 -6.03 -7.82
CA TYR A 47 -8.52 -7.38 -7.27
C TYR A 47 -7.44 -8.16 -8.03
N ASP A 48 -7.44 -8.07 -9.36
CA ASP A 48 -6.46 -8.73 -10.22
C ASP A 48 -5.02 -8.24 -9.97
N THR A 49 -4.83 -6.92 -9.88
CA THR A 49 -3.54 -6.29 -9.58
C THR A 49 -3.02 -6.64 -8.19
N VAL A 50 -3.91 -6.69 -7.19
CA VAL A 50 -3.57 -7.11 -5.83
C VAL A 50 -3.20 -8.60 -5.81
N LEU A 51 -3.96 -9.45 -6.50
CA LEU A 51 -3.70 -10.87 -6.61
C LEU A 51 -2.35 -11.16 -7.28
N GLU A 52 -2.01 -10.41 -8.34
CA GLU A 52 -0.70 -10.52 -8.99
C GLU A 52 0.44 -10.13 -8.04
N LYS A 53 0.31 -9.00 -7.34
CA LYS A 53 1.32 -8.52 -6.36
C LYS A 53 1.51 -9.49 -5.19
N VAL A 54 0.43 -10.13 -4.73
CA VAL A 54 0.48 -11.12 -3.65
C VAL A 54 1.04 -12.45 -4.17
N GLY A 55 0.58 -12.92 -5.33
CA GLY A 55 0.99 -14.19 -5.93
C GLY A 55 2.48 -14.22 -6.31
N ARG A 56 3.03 -13.11 -6.83
CA ARG A 56 4.47 -12.98 -7.14
C ARG A 56 5.39 -13.19 -5.93
N ARG A 57 4.91 -12.90 -4.72
CA ARG A 57 5.68 -12.99 -3.47
C ARG A 57 5.58 -14.35 -2.79
N ALA A 58 4.62 -15.18 -3.15
CA ALA A 58 4.40 -16.49 -2.53
C ALA A 58 5.26 -17.61 -3.13
N THR A 59 5.98 -17.36 -4.23
CA THR A 59 6.72 -18.38 -5.00
C THR A 59 8.23 -18.41 -4.74
N THR A 60 8.72 -17.89 -3.60
CA THR A 60 10.14 -17.98 -3.21
C THR A 60 10.28 -18.48 -1.79
#